data_AF-A0A813A6R0-F1
#
_entry.id   AF-A0A813A6R0-F1
#
_cell.length_a   1.000
_cell.length_b   1.000
_cell.length_c   1.000
_cell.angle_alpha   90.00
_cell.angle_beta   90.00
_cell.angle_gamma   90.00
#
_symmetry.space_group_name_H-M   'P 1'
#
loop_
_entity.id
_entity.type
_entity.pdbx_description
1 polymer ?
#
loop_
_entity_poly.entity_id
_entity_poly.type
_entity_poly.pdbx_seq_one_letter_code
_entity_poly.pdbx_strand_id
1 'polypeptide(L)'
;MNGGRPHLAQKMVTHSWRNIFSHLIAAIVADALDVEKYDEIAKLLVNRKFSTLSDALRRKNSLDVRYWVCAFSVNQHAGICATPPPVDSTGHAIAPCRCTTPKHFAGDLSEMNKFDDMMAFLKRSLRQQGQVRLEQVIALEKDFGLLTRVWCVAELAEANELHLQQ
;
A
#
# COMPACT_ATOMS: atom_id res chain seq x y z
N MET A 1 10.18 -18.57 -3.33
CA MET A 1 9.27 -18.99 -2.22
C MET A 1 9.97 -18.68 -0.90
N ASN A 2 9.27 -18.11 0.07
CA ASN A 2 9.82 -17.62 1.33
C ASN A 2 10.03 -18.69 2.42
N GLY A 3 9.79 -19.98 2.13
CA GLY A 3 9.93 -21.06 3.10
C GLY A 3 9.06 -20.89 4.36
N GLY A 4 7.94 -20.18 4.26
CA GLY A 4 7.05 -19.88 5.39
C GLY A 4 7.59 -18.82 6.35
N ARG A 5 8.73 -18.18 6.05
CA ARG A 5 9.27 -17.11 6.89
C ARG A 5 8.68 -15.76 6.50
N PRO A 6 8.33 -14.91 7.48
CA PRO A 6 7.90 -13.55 7.20
C PRO A 6 9.07 -12.76 6.61
N HIS A 7 8.81 -12.06 5.51
CA HIS A 7 9.75 -11.10 4.93
C HIS A 7 9.25 -9.69 5.20
N LEU A 8 10.14 -8.84 5.71
CA LEU A 8 9.81 -7.44 5.97
C LEU A 8 9.62 -6.68 4.66
N ALA A 9 8.65 -5.79 4.59
CA ALA A 9 8.56 -4.86 3.48
C ALA A 9 9.71 -3.85 3.57
N GLN A 10 10.25 -3.47 2.41
CA GLN A 10 11.31 -2.46 2.26
C GLN A 10 10.72 -1.10 1.90
N LYS A 11 9.51 -1.09 1.34
CA LYS A 11 8.82 0.11 0.90
C LYS A 11 7.37 0.09 1.39
N MET A 12 6.92 1.16 2.01
CA MET A 12 5.50 1.38 2.33
C MET A 12 4.83 2.13 1.19
N VAL A 13 3.65 1.70 0.76
CA VAL A 13 2.90 2.36 -0.30
C VAL A 13 1.74 3.14 0.29
N THR A 14 1.81 4.46 0.22
CA THR A 14 0.70 5.37 0.57
C THR A 14 -0.19 5.55 -0.65
N HIS A 15 -1.48 5.23 -0.50
CA HIS A 15 -2.45 5.27 -1.58
C HIS A 15 -3.83 5.69 -1.08
N SER A 16 -4.60 6.36 -1.94
CA SER A 16 -6.02 6.61 -1.68
C SER A 16 -6.86 5.35 -1.99
N TRP A 17 -8.08 5.26 -1.47
CA TRP A 17 -9.03 4.21 -1.88
C TRP A 17 -9.69 4.51 -3.23
N ARG A 18 -9.54 5.75 -3.72
CA ARG A 18 -10.00 6.14 -5.06
C ARG A 18 -9.02 5.74 -6.15
N ASN A 19 -7.78 5.40 -5.77
CA ASN A 19 -6.78 4.93 -6.71
C ASN A 19 -7.34 3.79 -7.54
N ILE A 20 -7.36 4.00 -8.85
CA ILE A 20 -7.61 2.92 -9.79
C ILE A 20 -6.55 1.87 -9.53
N PHE A 21 -6.96 0.61 -9.36
CA PHE A 21 -6.06 -0.49 -9.03
C PHE A 21 -4.84 -0.55 -9.98
N SER A 22 -5.05 -0.30 -11.28
CA SER A 22 -3.97 -0.25 -12.26
C SER A 22 -2.96 0.87 -12.02
N HIS A 23 -3.37 2.02 -11.49
CA HIS A 23 -2.48 3.13 -11.16
C HIS A 23 -1.65 2.81 -9.91
N LEU A 24 -2.25 2.18 -8.89
CA LEU A 24 -1.51 1.70 -7.72
C LEU A 24 -0.41 0.72 -8.12
N ILE A 25 -0.74 -0.29 -8.93
CA ILE A 25 0.25 -1.24 -9.43
C ILE A 25 1.27 -0.55 -10.34
N ALA A 26 0.86 0.41 -11.17
CA ALA A 26 1.77 1.16 -12.01
C ALA A 26 2.79 1.95 -11.19
N ALA A 27 2.38 2.60 -10.11
CA ALA A 27 3.27 3.34 -9.22
C ALA A 27 4.29 2.42 -8.54
N ILE A 28 3.87 1.24 -8.08
CA ILE A 28 4.77 0.24 -7.49
C ILE A 28 5.79 -0.26 -8.52
N VAL A 29 5.34 -0.59 -9.73
CA VAL A 29 6.24 -1.07 -10.80
C VAL A 29 7.16 0.05 -11.30
N ALA A 30 6.68 1.29 -11.34
CA ALA A 30 7.50 2.46 -11.65
C ALA A 30 8.63 2.64 -10.63
N ASP A 31 8.30 2.61 -9.34
CA ASP A 31 9.29 2.65 -8.26
C ASP A 31 10.29 1.47 -8.34
N ALA A 32 9.82 0.24 -8.57
CA ALA A 32 10.69 -0.93 -8.73
C ALA A 32 11.62 -0.84 -9.95
N LEU A 33 11.23 -0.06 -10.96
CA LEU A 33 12.03 0.23 -12.15
C LEU A 33 12.85 1.51 -12.04
N ASP A 34 12.75 2.23 -10.92
CA ASP A 34 13.46 3.48 -10.66
C ASP A 34 13.07 4.57 -11.69
N VAL A 35 11.77 4.65 -12.01
CA VAL A 35 11.20 5.67 -12.90
C VAL A 35 10.22 6.57 -12.15
N GLU A 36 10.38 7.88 -12.34
CA GLU A 36 9.64 8.91 -11.58
C GLU A 36 8.13 8.92 -11.88
N LYS A 37 7.74 8.63 -13.12
CA LYS A 37 6.35 8.67 -13.58
C LYS A 37 5.86 7.28 -13.96
N TYR A 38 4.61 6.99 -13.60
CA TYR A 38 3.99 5.69 -13.84
C TYR A 38 3.06 5.65 -15.04
N ASP A 39 2.91 6.73 -15.82
CA ASP A 39 1.93 6.79 -16.91
C ASP A 39 2.23 5.80 -18.05
N GLU A 40 3.50 5.63 -18.43
CA GLU A 40 3.90 4.60 -19.40
C GLU A 40 3.69 3.19 -18.85
N ILE A 41 3.96 2.97 -17.56
CA ILE A 41 3.71 1.69 -16.89
C ILE A 41 2.21 1.38 -16.88
N ALA A 42 1.36 2.38 -16.59
CA ALA A 42 -0.08 2.24 -16.63
C ALA A 42 -0.57 1.89 -18.03
N LYS A 43 -0.03 2.51 -19.09
CA LYS A 43 -0.33 2.14 -20.49
C LYS A 43 0.03 0.69 -20.79
N LEU A 44 1.19 0.22 -20.33
CA LEU A 44 1.61 -1.17 -20.51
C LEU A 44 0.67 -2.16 -19.79
N LEU A 45 0.25 -1.84 -18.56
CA LEU A 45 -0.70 -2.65 -17.78
C LEU A 45 -2.07 -2.72 -18.47
N VAL A 46 -2.62 -1.60 -18.92
CA VAL A 46 -3.91 -1.55 -19.63
C VAL A 46 -3.86 -2.35 -20.93
N ASN A 47 -2.74 -2.29 -21.65
CA ASN A 47 -2.50 -3.05 -22.88
C ASN A 47 -2.02 -4.49 -22.63
N ARG A 48 -2.06 -4.98 -21.38
CA ARG A 48 -1.68 -6.33 -20.97
C ARG A 48 -0.27 -6.74 -21.41
N LYS A 49 0.67 -5.79 -21.47
CA LYS A 49 2.08 -6.01 -21.83
C LYS A 49 2.89 -6.51 -20.64
N PHE A 50 2.39 -7.56 -19.97
CA PHE A 50 2.96 -8.08 -18.73
C PHE A 50 4.35 -8.70 -18.93
N SER A 51 4.61 -9.34 -20.07
CA SER A 51 5.94 -9.87 -20.40
C SER A 51 6.98 -8.75 -20.44
N THR A 52 6.68 -7.65 -21.13
CA THR A 52 7.55 -6.47 -21.21
C THR A 52 7.89 -5.91 -19.82
N LEU A 53 6.90 -5.78 -18.94
CA LEU A 53 7.11 -5.32 -17.57
C LEU A 53 7.94 -6.32 -16.75
N SER A 54 7.64 -7.62 -16.85
CA SER A 54 8.39 -8.67 -16.16
C SER A 54 9.86 -8.70 -16.61
N ASP A 55 10.11 -8.59 -17.91
CA ASP A 55 11.46 -8.57 -18.47
C ASP A 55 12.24 -7.32 -18.05
N ALA A 56 11.57 -6.18 -17.91
CA ALA A 56 12.18 -4.97 -17.37
C ALA A 56 12.59 -5.14 -15.90
N LEU A 57 11.69 -5.68 -15.06
CA LEU A 57 11.97 -5.94 -13.64
C LEU A 57 13.09 -6.98 -13.44
N ARG A 58 13.12 -8.03 -14.29
CA ARG A 58 14.21 -9.02 -14.30
C ARG A 58 15.54 -8.38 -14.65
N ARG A 59 15.58 -7.56 -15.70
CA ARG A 59 16.82 -6.86 -16.12
C ARG A 59 17.33 -5.88 -15.05
N LYS A 60 16.42 -5.22 -14.31
CA LYS A 60 16.75 -4.33 -13.18
C LYS A 60 17.05 -5.11 -11.88
N ASN A 61 16.81 -6.41 -11.85
CA ASN A 61 16.93 -7.27 -10.68
C ASN A 61 16.09 -6.78 -9.48
N SER A 62 14.86 -6.35 -9.73
CA SER A 62 13.98 -5.75 -8.70
C SER A 62 12.72 -6.56 -8.37
N LEU A 63 12.65 -7.82 -8.82
CA LEU A 63 11.52 -8.71 -8.51
C LEU A 63 11.39 -9.06 -7.02
N ASP A 64 12.47 -8.93 -6.26
CA ASP A 64 12.50 -9.25 -4.82
C ASP A 64 12.28 -8.02 -3.92
N VAL A 65 11.98 -6.85 -4.51
CA VAL A 65 11.59 -5.66 -3.73
C VAL A 65 10.21 -5.88 -3.12
N ARG A 66 10.11 -5.70 -1.80
CA ARG A 66 8.91 -6.02 -1.03
C ARG A 66 8.18 -4.75 -0.63
N TYR A 67 6.91 -4.67 -1.00
CA TYR A 67 6.04 -3.53 -0.74
C TYR A 67 5.00 -3.89 0.31
N TRP A 68 4.81 -3.00 1.29
CA TRP A 68 3.65 -3.03 2.17
C TRP A 68 2.57 -2.14 1.58
N VAL A 69 1.41 -2.74 1.29
CA VAL A 69 0.24 -2.04 0.75
C VAL A 69 -0.92 -2.37 1.67
N CYS A 70 -1.55 -1.35 2.27
CA CYS A 70 -2.56 -1.59 3.30
C CYS A 70 -3.74 -2.43 2.78
N ALA A 71 -4.14 -2.24 1.52
CA ALA A 71 -5.20 -3.02 0.87
C ALA A 71 -4.93 -4.54 0.81
N PHE A 72 -3.66 -4.97 0.88
CA PHE A 72 -3.28 -6.39 0.90
C PHE A 72 -2.78 -6.86 2.26
N SER A 73 -2.36 -5.94 3.12
CA SER A 73 -1.64 -6.24 4.35
C SER A 73 -2.49 -6.09 5.60
N VAL A 74 -3.69 -5.54 5.47
CA VAL A 74 -4.63 -5.29 6.57
C VAL A 74 -5.94 -6.03 6.30
N ASN A 75 -6.41 -6.78 7.29
CA ASN A 75 -7.73 -7.40 7.27
C ASN A 75 -8.83 -6.36 7.56
N GLN A 76 -9.14 -5.53 6.56
CA GLN A 76 -10.17 -4.50 6.71
C GLN A 76 -11.56 -5.07 6.98
N HIS A 77 -11.81 -6.34 6.62
CA HIS A 77 -13.06 -7.01 6.95
C HIS A 77 -13.26 -7.16 8.47
N ALA A 78 -12.18 -7.22 9.27
CA ALA A 78 -12.26 -7.20 10.72
C ALA A 78 -12.51 -5.79 11.30
N GLY A 79 -12.38 -4.72 10.52
CA GLY A 79 -12.44 -3.35 11.04
C GLY A 79 -13.61 -2.49 10.55
N ILE A 80 -14.22 -2.78 9.40
CA ILE A 80 -15.22 -1.85 8.80
C ILE A 80 -16.52 -2.47 8.32
N CYS A 81 -16.57 -3.77 8.03
CA CYS A 81 -17.70 -4.32 7.28
C CYS A 81 -19.02 -4.41 8.07
N ALA A 82 -18.96 -4.31 9.41
CA ALA A 82 -20.14 -4.33 10.28
C ALA A 82 -20.82 -2.97 10.40
N THR A 83 -20.14 -1.89 10.02
CA THR A 83 -20.65 -0.50 10.10
C THR A 83 -20.38 0.24 8.79
N PRO A 84 -20.93 -0.23 7.65
CA PRO A 84 -20.76 0.47 6.39
C PRO A 84 -21.52 1.81 6.42
N PRO A 85 -21.14 2.77 5.56
CA PRO A 85 -22.01 3.88 5.22
C PRO A 85 -23.37 3.38 4.72
N PRO A 86 -24.47 4.14 4.88
CA PRO A 86 -25.80 3.70 4.47
C PRO A 86 -25.93 3.49 2.97
N VAL A 87 -25.13 4.21 2.17
CA VAL A 87 -25.12 4.13 0.71
C VAL A 87 -23.69 4.17 0.16
N ASP A 88 -23.49 3.61 -1.03
CA ASP A 88 -22.23 3.73 -1.76
C ASP A 88 -22.14 5.06 -2.54
N SER A 89 -21.05 5.23 -3.30
CA SER A 89 -20.83 6.43 -4.13
C SER A 89 -21.82 6.60 -5.28
N THR A 90 -22.65 5.61 -5.57
CA THR A 90 -23.71 5.64 -6.59
C THR A 90 -25.11 5.82 -5.97
N GLY A 91 -25.19 5.87 -4.63
CA GLY A 91 -26.45 5.94 -3.90
C GLY A 91 -27.10 4.58 -3.64
N HIS A 92 -26.44 3.47 -3.95
CA HIS A 92 -26.95 2.14 -3.68
C HIS A 92 -26.87 1.84 -2.18
N ALA A 93 -27.96 1.36 -1.59
CA ALA A 93 -28.02 1.03 -0.17
C ALA A 93 -27.06 -0.11 0.18
N ILE A 94 -26.26 0.08 1.24
CA ILE A 94 -25.33 -0.93 1.72
C ILE A 94 -25.88 -1.52 3.02
N ALA A 95 -26.09 -2.84 3.04
CA ALA A 95 -26.43 -3.55 4.26
C ALA A 95 -25.15 -3.89 5.06
N PRO A 96 -25.18 -3.80 6.40
CA PRO A 96 -24.13 -4.34 7.24
C PRO A 96 -23.84 -5.82 6.92
N CYS A 97 -22.56 -6.17 6.89
CA CYS A 97 -22.15 -7.54 6.65
C CYS A 97 -22.57 -8.47 7.81
N ARG A 98 -23.04 -9.67 7.49
CA ARG A 98 -23.50 -10.69 8.46
C ARG A 98 -22.46 -11.76 8.78
N CYS A 99 -21.19 -11.51 8.48
CA CYS A 99 -20.11 -12.43 8.78
C CYS A 99 -19.94 -12.65 10.29
N THR A 100 -19.36 -13.78 10.68
CA THR A 100 -19.02 -14.11 12.06
C THR A 100 -17.61 -13.66 12.46
N THR A 101 -16.84 -13.08 11.52
CA THR A 101 -15.49 -12.59 11.77
C THR A 101 -15.49 -11.54 12.90
N PRO A 102 -14.73 -11.74 13.99
CA PRO A 102 -14.61 -10.77 15.07
C PRO A 102 -14.26 -9.36 14.57
N LYS A 103 -14.84 -8.35 15.20
CA LYS A 103 -14.64 -6.94 14.82
C LYS A 103 -13.75 -6.22 15.81
N HIS A 104 -12.68 -5.60 15.31
CA HIS A 104 -11.69 -4.88 16.09
C HIS A 104 -11.54 -3.47 15.52
N PHE A 105 -12.33 -2.53 16.02
CA PHE A 105 -12.30 -1.13 15.57
C PHE A 105 -11.13 -0.35 16.19
N ALA A 106 -10.65 -0.77 17.36
CA ALA A 106 -9.55 -0.16 18.10
C ALA A 106 -8.85 -1.20 18.98
N GLY A 107 -7.77 -0.79 19.67
CA GLY A 107 -6.96 -1.64 20.55
C GLY A 107 -5.95 -2.51 19.80
N ASP A 108 -5.35 -3.46 20.51
CA ASP A 108 -4.20 -4.24 20.02
C ASP A 108 -4.55 -5.23 18.90
N LEU A 109 -5.82 -5.60 18.78
CA LEU A 109 -6.31 -6.50 17.74
C LEU A 109 -6.79 -5.76 16.48
N SER A 110 -6.78 -4.41 16.49
CA SER A 110 -7.06 -3.62 15.30
C SER A 110 -5.79 -3.46 14.49
N GLU A 111 -5.83 -3.86 13.23
CA GLU A 111 -4.72 -3.65 12.28
C GLU A 111 -4.79 -2.27 11.59
N MET A 112 -5.92 -1.57 11.71
CA MET A 112 -6.19 -0.33 10.96
C MET A 112 -5.59 0.93 11.58
N ASN A 113 -5.24 0.90 12.87
CA ASN A 113 -4.73 2.06 13.61
C ASN A 113 -3.26 1.89 14.00
N LYS A 114 -2.50 1.08 13.24
CA LYS A 114 -1.14 0.66 13.57
C LYS A 114 -0.12 1.05 12.51
N PHE A 115 -0.43 2.01 11.65
CA PHE A 115 0.47 2.36 10.54
C PHE A 115 1.79 2.95 11.06
N ASP A 116 1.74 3.80 12.09
CA ASP A 116 2.88 4.37 12.80
C ASP A 116 3.73 3.29 13.49
N ASP A 117 3.09 2.44 14.29
CA ASP A 117 3.73 1.29 14.95
C ASP A 117 4.41 0.37 13.92
N MET A 118 3.73 0.11 12.79
CA MET A 118 4.22 -0.71 11.68
C MET A 118 5.43 -0.06 11.00
N MET A 119 5.38 1.24 10.70
CA MET A 119 6.49 1.98 10.08
C MET A 119 7.71 1.99 10.99
N ALA A 120 7.52 2.30 12.28
CA ALA A 120 8.57 2.27 13.28
C ALA A 120 9.20 0.87 13.43
N PHE A 121 8.36 -0.17 13.45
CA PHE A 121 8.79 -1.56 13.51
C PHE A 121 9.61 -1.97 12.28
N LEU A 122 9.12 -1.69 11.06
CA LEU A 122 9.82 -2.04 9.82
C LEU A 122 11.17 -1.32 9.74
N LYS A 123 11.20 -0.01 10.00
CA LYS A 123 12.44 0.79 10.01
C LYS A 123 13.47 0.22 10.97
N ARG A 124 13.07 -0.11 12.21
CA ARG A 124 13.96 -0.69 13.21
C ARG A 124 14.45 -2.07 12.80
N SER A 125 13.54 -2.93 12.33
CA SER A 125 13.84 -4.33 12.03
C SER A 125 14.74 -4.47 10.79
N LEU A 126 14.50 -3.68 9.75
CA LEU A 126 15.38 -3.65 8.57
C LEU A 126 16.80 -3.21 8.93
N ARG A 127 16.94 -2.15 9.77
CA ARG A 127 18.24 -1.71 10.27
C ARG A 127 18.97 -2.79 11.06
N GLN A 128 18.26 -3.51 11.93
CA GLN A 128 18.84 -4.62 12.72
C GLN A 128 19.29 -5.79 11.85
N GLN A 129 18.61 -6.04 10.73
CA GLN A 129 18.97 -7.10 9.77
C GLN A 129 20.08 -6.67 8.79
N GLY A 130 20.64 -5.46 8.93
CA GLY A 130 21.61 -4.91 7.98
C GLY A 130 21.04 -4.72 6.57
N GLN A 131 19.71 -4.65 6.44
CA GLN A 131 19.02 -4.46 5.17
C GLN A 131 18.93 -2.97 4.80
N VAL A 132 18.45 -2.71 3.58
CA VAL A 132 18.15 -1.37 3.06
C VAL A 132 17.24 -0.58 4.02
N ARG A 133 17.35 0.75 3.96
CA ARG A 133 16.46 1.64 4.72
C ARG A 133 15.01 1.44 4.25
N LEU A 134 14.06 1.58 5.18
CA LEU A 134 12.66 1.68 4.81
C LEU A 134 12.45 2.97 4.00
N GLU A 135 11.68 2.87 2.92
CA GLU A 135 11.29 3.98 2.07
C GLU A 135 9.76 4.03 1.96
N GLN A 136 9.23 5.13 1.45
CA GLN A 136 7.82 5.31 1.14
C GLN A 136 7.64 5.57 -0.35
N VAL A 137 6.61 4.97 -0.94
CA VAL A 137 6.16 5.23 -2.29
C VAL A 137 4.81 5.89 -2.22
N ILE A 138 4.69 7.08 -2.81
CA ILE A 138 3.44 7.83 -2.84
C ILE A 138 2.75 7.59 -4.18
N ALA A 139 1.72 6.74 -4.18
CA ALA A 139 0.93 6.46 -5.38
C ALA A 139 -0.07 7.60 -5.65
N LEU A 140 0.45 8.75 -6.10
CA LEU A 140 -0.29 9.99 -6.27
C LEU A 140 -1.14 9.99 -7.56
N GLU A 141 -2.39 10.39 -7.43
CA GLU A 141 -3.35 10.53 -8.53
C GLU A 141 -3.18 11.88 -9.24
N LYS A 142 -3.60 11.96 -10.51
CA LYS A 142 -3.51 13.19 -11.32
C LYS A 142 -4.28 14.37 -10.72
N ASP A 143 -5.35 14.09 -9.99
CA ASP A 143 -6.20 15.09 -9.32
C ASP A 143 -5.72 15.42 -7.90
N PHE A 144 -4.59 14.83 -7.46
CA PHE A 144 -4.04 14.98 -6.12
C PHE A 144 -5.03 14.59 -5.00
N GLY A 145 -6.03 13.74 -5.30
CA GLY A 145 -7.06 13.34 -4.35
C GLY A 145 -6.51 12.70 -3.08
N LEU A 146 -5.36 12.01 -3.17
CA LEU A 146 -4.60 11.47 -2.05
C LEU A 146 -4.35 12.50 -0.94
N LEU A 147 -3.98 13.74 -1.30
CA LEU A 147 -3.63 14.81 -0.34
C LEU A 147 -4.85 15.35 0.42
N THR A 148 -6.07 15.02 -0.02
CA THR A 148 -7.32 15.37 0.68
C THR A 148 -7.71 14.33 1.74
N ARG A 149 -7.01 13.19 1.80
CA ARG A 149 -7.32 12.09 2.71
C ARG A 149 -6.43 12.19 3.94
N VAL A 150 -7.05 12.45 5.10
CA VAL A 150 -6.35 12.68 6.37
C VAL A 150 -5.37 11.57 6.73
N TRP A 151 -5.71 10.30 6.51
CA TRP A 151 -4.80 9.19 6.81
C TRP A 151 -3.59 9.18 5.87
N CYS A 152 -3.75 9.49 4.59
CA CYS A 152 -2.63 9.59 3.67
C CYS A 152 -1.68 10.71 4.12
N VAL A 153 -2.21 11.87 4.50
CA VAL A 153 -1.41 12.98 5.02
C VAL A 153 -0.70 12.60 6.32
N ALA A 154 -1.36 11.86 7.21
CA ALA A 154 -0.74 11.34 8.43
C ALA A 154 0.41 10.37 8.12
N GLU A 155 0.26 9.47 7.14
CA GLU A 155 1.34 8.58 6.69
C GLU A 155 2.53 9.35 6.09
N LEU A 156 2.28 10.44 5.38
CA LEU A 156 3.35 11.32 4.86
C LEU A 156 4.09 12.04 5.98
N ALA A 157 3.34 12.56 6.95
CA ALA A 157 3.91 13.24 8.12
C ALA A 157 4.77 12.27 8.95
N GLU A 158 4.26 11.08 9.23
CA GLU A 158 5.00 10.04 9.96
C GLU A 158 6.26 9.60 9.20
N ALA A 159 6.20 9.45 7.88
CA ALA A 159 7.37 9.14 7.07
C ALA A 159 8.45 10.24 7.18
N ASN A 160 8.04 11.50 7.20
CA ASN A 160 8.95 12.64 7.39
C ASN A 160 9.58 12.66 8.79
N GLU A 161 8.79 12.45 9.84
CA GLU A 161 9.29 12.32 11.23
C GLU A 161 10.27 11.15 11.36
N LEU A 162 10.01 10.06 10.64
CA LEU A 162 10.89 8.90 10.56
C LEU A 162 12.05 9.08 9.55
N HIS A 163 12.17 10.21 8.87
CA HIS A 163 13.20 10.47 7.85
C HIS A 163 13.31 9.35 6.81
N LEU A 164 12.17 8.85 6.35
CA LEU A 164 12.12 7.91 5.24
C LEU A 164 12.33 8.67 3.92
N GLN A 165 12.95 8.02 2.94
CA GLN A 165 12.94 8.54 1.58
C GLN A 165 11.53 8.37 1.00
N GLN A 166 11.02 9.41 0.36
CA GLN A 166 9.68 9.49 -0.24
C GLN A 166 9.78 9.75 -1.74
#